data_AF-A0A9P8Q270-F1
#
_entry.id   AF-A0A9P8Q270-F1
#
_cell.length_a   1.000
_cell.length_b   1.000
_cell.length_c   1.000
_cell.angle_alpha   90.00
_cell.angle_beta   90.00
_cell.angle_gamma   90.00
#
_symmetry.space_group_name_H-M   'P 1'
#
loop_
_entity.id
_entity.type
_entity.pdbx_description
1 polymer ?
#
loop_
_entity_poly.entity_id
_entity_poly.type
_entity_poly.pdbx_seq_one_letter_code
_entity_poly.pdbx_strand_id
1 'polypeptide(L)'
;MSTDFIKIERKKQPVKAGNVNNGTSSNSALSPDTARLQRLHSQLLKYQETVRSSQLYHYIQTTIAKQVINQPFAKKITKIRCLALGSPSQDHAAMYQLALLVILQKYLQVSDRDVSIYDPVFDEMDKELMGNSDDPSLGYTIEEQYSQKEDKSNNDITLYFLPHAPLSLTNVIISQNEPLLLLSNNIITHVDRLTKCQLFEKYPLISKFVTLVKEENVELKEETEAQLKESKEEKEGDGFETFHTNKRKANKRQRQNKFKLIEKELDYSSISSYFNQRITLWSFKKYETSGLWLNAFTDLSLHYVVE
;
A
#
# COMPACT_ATOMS: atom_id res chain seq x y z
N MET A 1 -17.96 -29.88 -0.20
CA MET A 1 -18.24 -29.82 -1.65
C MET A 1 -16.93 -30.04 -2.37
N SER A 2 -16.81 -31.15 -3.10
CA SER A 2 -15.59 -31.58 -3.80
C SER A 2 -15.36 -30.69 -5.01
N THR A 3 -14.15 -30.15 -5.16
CA THR A 3 -13.72 -29.49 -6.40
C THR A 3 -12.60 -30.32 -7.02
N ASP A 4 -12.99 -31.13 -8.01
CA ASP A 4 -12.09 -31.88 -8.87
C ASP A 4 -11.31 -30.90 -9.76
N PHE A 5 -9.98 -30.92 -9.68
CA PHE A 5 -9.10 -30.19 -10.58
C PHE A 5 -8.59 -31.14 -11.69
N ILE A 6 -8.81 -30.72 -12.94
CA ILE A 6 -8.34 -31.41 -14.14
C ILE A 6 -6.85 -31.15 -14.33
N LYS A 7 -6.05 -32.22 -14.31
CA LYS A 7 -4.61 -32.21 -14.55
C LYS A 7 -4.34 -32.24 -16.07
N ILE A 8 -3.75 -31.17 -16.63
CA ILE A 8 -3.33 -31.12 -18.04
C ILE A 8 -1.83 -31.42 -18.10
N GLU A 9 -1.46 -32.62 -18.53
CA GLU A 9 -0.06 -32.98 -18.80
C GLU A 9 0.36 -32.58 -20.21
N ARG A 10 1.36 -31.70 -20.33
CA ARG A 10 2.01 -31.38 -21.60
C ARG A 10 3.13 -32.39 -21.89
N LYS A 11 3.05 -33.06 -23.04
CA LYS A 11 4.09 -33.96 -23.56
C LYS A 11 5.40 -33.19 -23.79
N LYS A 12 6.50 -33.64 -23.17
CA LYS A 12 7.86 -33.18 -23.47
C LYS A 12 8.29 -33.71 -24.84
N GLN A 13 8.79 -32.83 -25.71
CA GLN A 13 9.52 -33.21 -26.92
C GLN A 13 10.99 -33.55 -26.58
N PRO A 14 11.62 -34.51 -27.28
CA PRO A 14 13.01 -34.87 -27.05
C PRO A 14 13.95 -33.83 -27.66
N VAL A 15 14.87 -33.29 -26.86
CA VAL A 15 15.94 -32.40 -27.32
C VAL A 15 17.09 -33.25 -27.85
N LYS A 16 17.49 -32.99 -29.10
CA LYS A 16 18.64 -33.63 -29.76
C LYS A 16 19.94 -33.08 -29.18
N ALA A 17 20.84 -34.00 -28.79
CA ALA A 17 22.22 -33.67 -28.44
C ALA A 17 22.99 -33.23 -29.70
N GLY A 18 23.61 -32.06 -29.62
CA GLY A 18 24.37 -31.45 -30.72
C GLY A 18 25.66 -30.81 -30.24
N ASN A 19 26.75 -31.53 -30.49
CA ASN A 19 28.15 -31.14 -30.70
C ASN A 19 28.80 -30.00 -29.89
N VAL A 20 29.85 -30.41 -29.17
CA VAL A 20 30.92 -29.59 -28.61
C VAL A 20 31.82 -29.11 -29.75
N ASN A 21 32.00 -27.79 -29.88
CA ASN A 21 33.08 -27.20 -30.67
C ASN A 21 33.86 -26.22 -29.79
N ASN A 22 35.15 -26.49 -29.65
CA ASN A 22 36.12 -25.68 -28.94
C ASN A 22 36.64 -24.53 -29.81
N GLY A 23 36.79 -23.37 -29.17
CA GLY A 23 37.86 -22.42 -29.46
C GLY A 23 37.58 -21.34 -30.50
N THR A 24 37.23 -20.14 -30.03
CA THR A 24 37.77 -18.88 -30.58
C THR A 24 37.49 -17.72 -29.63
N SER A 25 38.53 -16.95 -29.29
CA SER A 25 38.46 -15.74 -28.47
C SER A 25 37.59 -14.68 -29.15
N SER A 26 36.35 -14.55 -28.70
CA SER A 26 35.38 -13.58 -29.21
C SER A 26 35.24 -12.41 -28.24
N ASN A 27 35.33 -11.18 -28.75
CA ASN A 27 34.68 -10.02 -28.15
C ASN A 27 33.19 -10.34 -28.01
N SER A 28 32.78 -10.87 -26.85
CA SER A 28 31.43 -11.38 -26.64
C SER A 28 30.49 -10.21 -26.47
N ALA A 29 29.78 -9.85 -27.54
CA ALA A 29 28.62 -8.98 -27.43
C ALA A 29 27.68 -9.57 -26.36
N LEU A 30 27.28 -8.74 -25.39
CA LEU A 30 26.31 -9.12 -24.35
C LEU A 30 25.06 -9.68 -25.01
N SER A 31 24.46 -10.72 -24.42
CA SER A 31 23.20 -11.25 -24.92
C SER A 31 22.13 -10.13 -24.89
N PRO A 32 21.14 -10.17 -25.79
CA PRO A 32 20.05 -9.19 -25.82
C PRO A 32 19.35 -9.04 -24.46
N ASP A 33 19.19 -10.14 -23.72
CA ASP A 33 18.52 -10.15 -22.42
C ASP A 33 19.38 -9.47 -21.35
N THR A 34 20.70 -9.71 -21.32
CA THR A 34 21.61 -9.01 -20.41
C THR A 34 21.63 -7.50 -20.68
N ALA A 35 21.64 -7.10 -21.95
CA ALA A 35 21.58 -5.68 -22.31
C ALA A 35 20.24 -5.04 -21.91
N ARG A 36 19.13 -5.79 -21.99
CA ARG A 36 17.82 -5.34 -21.53
C ARG A 36 17.78 -5.20 -20.00
N LEU A 37 18.30 -6.17 -19.25
CA LEU A 37 18.38 -6.12 -17.80
C LEU A 37 19.21 -4.92 -17.31
N GLN A 38 20.36 -4.66 -17.94
CA GLN A 38 21.18 -3.49 -17.64
C GLN A 38 20.45 -2.16 -17.88
N ARG A 39 19.61 -2.09 -18.91
CA ARG A 39 18.76 -0.92 -19.17
C ARG A 39 17.70 -0.74 -18.08
N LEU A 40 17.05 -1.83 -17.65
CA LEU A 40 16.08 -1.80 -16.55
C LEU A 40 16.74 -1.35 -15.25
N HIS A 41 17.92 -1.88 -14.92
CA HIS A 41 18.68 -1.43 -13.75
C HIS A 41 19.04 0.06 -13.84
N SER A 42 19.51 0.51 -15.00
CA SER A 42 19.80 1.93 -15.26
C SER A 42 18.55 2.82 -15.14
N GLN A 43 17.38 2.33 -15.55
CA GLN A 43 16.11 3.01 -15.37
C GLN A 43 15.73 3.07 -13.88
N LEU A 44 15.81 1.95 -13.17
CA LEU A 44 15.52 1.87 -11.74
C LEU A 44 16.34 2.90 -10.95
N LEU A 45 17.64 3.05 -11.23
CA LEU A 45 18.48 4.07 -10.59
C LEU A 45 17.99 5.51 -10.82
N LYS A 46 17.53 5.83 -12.04
CA LYS A 46 16.96 7.16 -12.35
C LYS A 46 15.65 7.39 -11.60
N TYR A 47 14.82 6.35 -11.47
CA TYR A 47 13.55 6.42 -10.77
C TYR A 47 13.78 6.57 -9.27
N GLN A 48 14.75 5.85 -8.70
CA GLN A 48 15.17 6.00 -7.31
C GLN A 48 15.60 7.44 -7.01
N GLU A 49 16.39 8.06 -7.89
CA GLU A 49 16.80 9.46 -7.69
C GLU A 49 15.62 10.43 -7.77
N THR A 50 14.72 10.22 -8.74
CA THR A 50 13.51 11.02 -8.88
C THR A 50 12.65 10.93 -7.61
N VAL A 51 12.40 9.73 -7.09
CA VAL A 51 11.60 9.54 -5.87
C VAL A 51 12.34 10.07 -4.65
N ARG A 52 13.64 9.82 -4.51
CA ARG A 52 14.47 10.28 -3.38
C ARG A 52 14.47 11.79 -3.24
N SER A 53 14.50 12.52 -4.35
CA SER A 53 14.47 13.99 -4.36
C SER A 53 13.10 14.60 -4.04
N SER A 54 12.05 13.77 -3.93
CA SER A 54 10.68 14.25 -3.77
C SER A 54 10.27 14.61 -2.34
N GLN A 55 9.31 15.52 -2.23
CA GLN A 55 8.64 15.82 -0.96
C GLN A 55 7.86 14.62 -0.42
N LEU A 56 7.28 13.80 -1.30
CA LEU A 56 6.56 12.58 -0.94
C LEU A 56 7.46 11.66 -0.11
N TYR A 57 8.63 11.32 -0.64
CA TYR A 57 9.58 10.43 0.04
C TYR A 57 10.05 11.01 1.37
N HIS A 58 10.42 12.30 1.39
CA HIS A 58 10.83 12.96 2.62
C HIS A 58 9.73 12.90 3.71
N TYR A 59 8.47 13.06 3.32
CA TYR A 59 7.36 13.01 4.24
C TYR A 59 7.04 11.57 4.71
N ILE A 60 7.19 10.56 3.84
CA ILE A 60 7.11 9.15 4.23
C ILE A 60 8.19 8.83 5.27
N GLN A 61 9.45 9.17 5.00
CA GLN A 61 10.56 8.96 5.93
C GLN A 61 10.30 9.65 7.27
N THR A 62 9.90 10.92 7.23
CA THR A 62 9.63 11.70 8.45
C THR A 62 8.47 11.10 9.25
N THR A 63 7.43 10.63 8.58
CA THR A 63 6.28 9.98 9.23
C THR A 63 6.71 8.67 9.87
N ILE A 64 7.42 7.78 9.15
CA ILE A 64 7.91 6.51 9.72
C ILE A 64 8.87 6.76 10.89
N ALA A 65 9.81 7.70 10.74
CA ALA A 65 10.74 8.06 11.79
C ALA A 65 10.00 8.52 13.06
N LYS A 66 9.09 9.49 12.92
CA LYS A 66 8.41 10.09 14.06
C LYS A 66 7.39 9.16 14.68
N GLN A 67 6.62 8.43 13.89
CA GLN A 67 5.45 7.70 14.37
C GLN A 67 5.73 6.24 14.69
N VAL A 68 6.85 5.69 14.19
CA VAL A 68 7.21 4.28 14.40
C VAL A 68 8.56 4.17 15.08
N ILE A 69 9.64 4.67 14.46
CA ILE A 69 11.01 4.38 14.89
C ILE A 69 11.41 5.13 16.17
N ASN A 70 10.99 6.39 16.31
CA ASN A 70 11.40 7.25 17.43
C ASN A 70 10.37 7.26 18.58
N GLN A 71 9.41 6.34 18.58
CA GLN A 71 8.45 6.21 19.66
C GLN A 71 9.07 5.51 20.88
N PRO A 72 8.60 5.83 22.11
CA PRO A 72 8.89 4.99 23.27
C PRO A 72 8.44 3.55 23.00
N PHE A 73 9.30 2.56 23.25
CA PHE A 73 9.05 1.15 22.95
C PHE A 73 8.85 0.85 21.45
N ALA A 74 9.48 1.66 20.59
CA ALA A 74 9.47 1.45 19.14
C ALA A 74 9.94 0.05 18.76
N LYS A 75 9.10 -0.63 17.97
CA LYS A 75 9.48 -1.86 17.29
C LYS A 75 10.40 -1.55 16.11
N LYS A 76 11.38 -2.42 15.89
CA LYS A 76 12.33 -2.33 14.78
C LYS A 76 11.73 -2.91 13.53
N ILE A 77 11.73 -2.16 12.43
CA ILE A 77 11.35 -2.70 11.12
C ILE A 77 12.51 -3.55 10.61
N THR A 78 12.36 -4.86 10.58
CA THR A 78 13.41 -5.80 10.15
C THR A 78 13.10 -6.49 8.83
N LYS A 79 11.84 -6.46 8.40
CA LYS A 79 11.38 -7.11 7.17
C LYS A 79 10.50 -6.19 6.35
N ILE A 80 10.49 -6.41 5.04
CA ILE A 80 9.52 -5.78 4.13
C ILE A 80 8.82 -6.87 3.32
N ARG A 81 7.49 -6.84 3.32
CA ARG A 81 6.66 -7.67 2.46
C ARG A 81 6.01 -6.78 1.41
N CYS A 82 6.40 -6.93 0.14
CA CYS A 82 5.83 -6.19 -0.97
C CYS A 82 4.86 -7.06 -1.79
N LEU A 83 3.64 -6.58 -2.01
CA LEU A 83 2.65 -7.25 -2.87
C LEU A 83 1.96 -6.25 -3.78
N ALA A 84 1.41 -6.75 -4.89
CA ALA A 84 0.66 -5.95 -5.87
C ALA A 84 1.48 -4.82 -6.52
N LEU A 85 2.78 -5.06 -6.75
CA LEU A 85 3.69 -4.08 -7.33
C LEU A 85 3.42 -3.79 -8.82
N GLY A 86 2.77 -4.70 -9.55
CA GLY A 86 2.72 -4.67 -11.01
C GLY A 86 4.00 -5.24 -11.66
N SER A 87 4.26 -4.96 -12.94
CA SER A 87 5.43 -5.47 -13.66
C SER A 87 6.42 -4.32 -13.95
N PRO A 88 7.52 -4.16 -13.17
CA PRO A 88 8.48 -3.07 -13.38
C PRO A 88 9.11 -3.03 -14.77
N SER A 89 9.27 -4.18 -15.43
CA SER A 89 9.85 -4.27 -16.77
C SER A 89 8.91 -3.83 -17.89
N GLN A 90 7.61 -3.72 -17.62
CA GLN A 90 6.55 -3.41 -18.59
C GLN A 90 5.76 -2.15 -18.25
N ASP A 91 5.77 -1.72 -16.98
CA ASP A 91 4.98 -0.59 -16.50
C ASP A 91 5.83 0.44 -15.74
N HIS A 92 5.66 1.70 -16.15
CA HIS A 92 6.34 2.84 -15.55
C HIS A 92 5.91 3.08 -14.10
N ALA A 93 4.62 2.86 -13.78
CA ALA A 93 4.15 3.04 -12.42
C ALA A 93 4.74 1.98 -11.47
N ALA A 94 4.74 0.71 -11.88
CA ALA A 94 5.42 -0.37 -11.18
C ALA A 94 6.92 -0.10 -10.96
N MET A 95 7.62 0.48 -11.95
CA MET A 95 9.03 0.87 -11.79
C MET A 95 9.23 1.97 -10.74
N TYR A 96 8.32 2.95 -10.63
CA TYR A 96 8.37 3.95 -9.56
C TYR A 96 8.08 3.35 -8.18
N GLN A 97 7.18 2.38 -8.09
CA GLN A 97 6.89 1.66 -6.85
C GLN A 97 8.08 0.80 -6.42
N LEU A 98 8.74 0.11 -7.36
CA LEU A 98 9.97 -0.62 -7.09
C LEU A 98 11.07 0.34 -6.60
N ALA A 99 11.21 1.49 -7.25
CA ALA A 99 12.17 2.50 -6.84
C ALA A 99 11.91 2.99 -5.41
N LEU A 100 10.65 3.23 -5.03
CA LEU A 100 10.27 3.60 -3.65
C LEU A 100 10.61 2.47 -2.66
N LEU A 101 10.30 1.22 -3.00
CA LEU A 101 10.64 0.05 -2.18
C LEU A 101 12.14 -0.02 -1.90
N VAL A 102 12.98 0.11 -2.93
CA VAL A 102 14.45 0.01 -2.78
C VAL A 102 14.99 1.12 -1.88
N ILE A 103 14.55 2.37 -2.06
CA ILE A 103 15.04 3.46 -1.22
C ILE A 103 14.51 3.37 0.23
N LEU A 104 13.29 2.86 0.43
CA LEU A 104 12.76 2.59 1.77
C LEU A 104 13.53 1.47 2.46
N GLN A 105 13.82 0.36 1.76
CA GLN A 105 14.64 -0.72 2.29
C GLN A 105 16.00 -0.22 2.80
N LYS A 106 16.69 0.60 1.98
CA LYS A 106 17.97 1.22 2.39
C LYS A 106 17.82 2.16 3.58
N TYR A 107 16.77 2.98 3.60
CA TYR A 107 16.50 3.90 4.71
C TYR A 107 16.24 3.16 6.03
N LEU A 108 15.50 2.05 5.96
CA LEU A 108 15.14 1.21 7.09
C LEU A 108 16.25 0.24 7.50
N GLN A 109 17.33 0.15 6.71
CA GLN A 109 18.45 -0.77 6.92
C GLN A 109 18.00 -2.24 6.99
N VAL A 110 16.99 -2.60 6.19
CA VAL A 110 16.50 -3.97 6.05
C VAL A 110 17.42 -4.71 5.07
N SER A 111 17.84 -5.94 5.38
CA SER A 111 18.66 -6.75 4.47
C SER A 111 17.89 -7.07 3.20
N ASP A 112 18.56 -7.16 2.05
CA ASP A 112 17.92 -7.53 0.77
C ASP A 112 17.19 -8.88 0.87
N ARG A 113 17.76 -9.82 1.64
CA ARG A 113 17.17 -11.15 1.91
C ARG A 113 15.92 -11.11 2.79
N ASP A 114 15.75 -10.05 3.56
CA ASP A 114 14.59 -9.81 4.44
C ASP A 114 13.50 -8.99 3.73
N VAL A 115 13.67 -8.73 2.43
CA VAL A 115 12.61 -8.26 1.53
C VAL A 115 12.03 -9.44 0.77
N SER A 116 10.73 -9.66 0.96
CA SER A 116 9.97 -10.60 0.14
C SER A 116 8.99 -9.87 -0.75
N ILE A 117 8.84 -10.33 -1.99
CA ILE A 117 8.04 -9.66 -3.01
C ILE A 117 7.26 -10.64 -3.86
N TYR A 118 6.02 -10.29 -4.22
CA TYR A 118 5.25 -11.08 -5.17
C TYR A 118 4.14 -10.29 -5.86
N ASP A 119 4.01 -10.52 -7.16
CA ASP A 119 2.85 -10.16 -7.96
C ASP A 119 2.63 -11.25 -9.02
N PRO A 120 1.39 -11.74 -9.23
CA PRO A 120 1.08 -12.68 -10.30
C PRO A 120 1.46 -12.21 -11.71
N VAL A 121 1.62 -10.89 -11.92
CA VAL A 121 1.95 -10.33 -13.24
C VAL A 121 3.45 -10.31 -13.56
N PHE A 122 4.32 -10.71 -12.63
CA PHE A 122 5.76 -10.71 -12.86
C PHE A 122 6.15 -11.63 -14.04
N ASP A 123 6.90 -11.07 -14.99
CA ASP A 123 7.55 -11.83 -16.05
C ASP A 123 8.98 -12.29 -15.64
N GLU A 124 9.69 -12.97 -16.53
CA GLU A 124 11.05 -13.43 -16.22
C GLU A 124 12.03 -12.28 -16.05
N MET A 125 11.85 -11.15 -16.76
CA MET A 125 12.71 -9.97 -16.59
C MET A 125 12.51 -9.31 -15.22
N ASP A 126 11.26 -9.27 -14.74
CA ASP A 126 10.94 -8.79 -13.39
C ASP A 126 11.64 -9.67 -12.33
N LYS A 127 11.57 -10.99 -12.51
CA LYS A 127 12.20 -11.94 -11.60
C LYS A 127 13.73 -11.85 -11.60
N GLU A 128 14.35 -11.66 -12.76
CA GLU A 128 15.80 -11.44 -12.87
C GLU A 128 16.23 -10.10 -12.26
N LEU A 129 15.43 -9.04 -12.45
CA LEU A 129 15.72 -7.73 -11.87
C LEU A 129 15.66 -7.75 -10.34
N MET A 130 14.66 -8.43 -9.76
CA MET A 130 14.41 -8.41 -8.32
C MET A 130 15.06 -9.56 -7.54
N GLY A 131 15.20 -10.73 -8.16
CA GLY A 131 15.54 -11.99 -7.50
C GLY A 131 17.00 -12.09 -7.05
N ASN A 132 17.40 -13.31 -6.66
CA ASN A 132 18.75 -13.66 -6.22
C ASN A 132 19.64 -14.19 -7.37
N SER A 133 19.58 -13.58 -8.56
CA SER A 133 20.50 -13.90 -9.66
C SER A 133 21.83 -13.14 -9.52
N ASP A 134 22.84 -13.50 -10.30
CA ASP A 134 24.10 -12.74 -10.35
C ASP A 134 23.86 -11.26 -10.70
N ASP A 135 24.79 -10.39 -10.29
CA ASP A 135 24.81 -8.92 -10.51
C ASP A 135 24.31 -8.56 -11.94
N PRO A 136 23.23 -7.73 -12.10
CA PRO A 136 22.78 -6.64 -11.21
C PRO A 136 21.41 -6.82 -10.53
N SER A 137 21.14 -7.98 -9.95
CA SER A 137 19.87 -8.23 -9.24
C SER A 137 19.77 -7.52 -7.88
N LEU A 138 18.54 -7.34 -7.38
CA LEU A 138 18.29 -6.72 -6.06
C LEU A 138 18.43 -7.68 -4.88
N GLY A 139 18.46 -9.00 -5.10
CA GLY A 139 18.60 -9.99 -4.03
C GLY A 139 17.33 -10.23 -3.20
N TYR A 140 16.16 -9.85 -3.70
CA TYR A 140 14.89 -10.03 -3.00
C TYR A 140 14.39 -11.47 -3.11
N THR A 141 13.63 -11.90 -2.12
CA THR A 141 12.97 -13.22 -2.13
C THR A 141 11.63 -13.12 -2.86
N ILE A 142 11.53 -13.74 -4.03
CA ILE A 142 10.26 -13.82 -4.78
C ILE A 142 9.44 -14.96 -4.21
N GLU A 143 8.39 -14.63 -3.45
CA GLU A 143 7.67 -15.58 -2.63
C GLU A 143 6.16 -15.37 -2.75
N GLU A 144 5.45 -16.31 -3.36
CA GLU A 144 4.00 -16.24 -3.54
C GLU A 144 3.23 -16.36 -2.20
N GLN A 145 3.63 -17.34 -1.38
CA GLN A 145 2.97 -17.63 -0.11
C GLN A 145 3.78 -17.07 1.05
N TYR A 146 3.19 -16.17 1.83
CA TYR A 146 3.83 -15.63 3.03
C TYR A 146 3.07 -16.10 4.27
N SER A 147 3.57 -17.15 4.92
CA SER A 147 2.89 -17.79 6.05
C SER A 147 3.25 -17.16 7.41
N GLN A 148 4.13 -16.15 7.43
CA GLN A 148 4.52 -15.51 8.67
C GLN A 148 3.39 -14.61 9.17
N LYS A 149 2.91 -14.91 10.37
CA LYS A 149 2.12 -13.98 11.18
C LYS A 149 3.05 -13.06 11.93
N GLU A 150 2.59 -11.84 12.17
CA GLU A 150 3.33 -10.92 13.01
C GLU A 150 3.44 -11.47 14.44
N ASP A 151 4.66 -11.63 14.94
CA ASP A 151 4.89 -12.02 16.33
C ASP A 151 4.86 -10.77 17.21
N LYS A 152 3.72 -10.57 17.87
CA LYS A 152 3.49 -9.43 18.76
C LYS A 152 4.45 -9.38 19.95
N SER A 153 4.98 -10.54 20.36
CA SER A 153 5.91 -10.64 21.48
C SER A 153 7.33 -10.22 21.12
N ASN A 154 7.66 -10.17 19.82
CA ASN A 154 8.96 -9.73 19.34
C ASN A 154 8.97 -8.19 19.18
N ASN A 155 10.16 -7.61 19.33
CA ASN A 155 10.40 -6.20 19.06
C ASN A 155 10.60 -5.91 17.56
N ASP A 156 10.47 -6.92 16.71
CA ASP A 156 10.62 -6.80 15.27
C ASP A 156 9.26 -6.71 14.59
N ILE A 157 9.16 -5.86 13.56
CA ILE A 157 7.97 -5.74 12.73
C ILE A 157 8.28 -5.80 11.24
N THR A 158 7.27 -6.21 10.48
CA THR A 158 7.25 -6.24 9.02
C THR A 158 6.53 -5.02 8.48
N LEU A 159 7.18 -4.26 7.59
CA LEU A 159 6.49 -3.26 6.78
C LEU A 159 5.81 -3.95 5.59
N TYR A 160 4.49 -3.94 5.55
CA TYR A 160 3.73 -4.41 4.39
C TYR A 160 3.58 -3.27 3.38
N PHE A 161 4.29 -3.36 2.26
CA PHE A 161 4.20 -2.41 1.16
C PHE A 161 3.23 -2.93 0.09
N LEU A 162 2.03 -2.35 0.05
CA LEU A 162 0.92 -2.81 -0.79
C LEU A 162 0.45 -1.69 -1.73
N PRO A 163 1.30 -1.21 -2.65
CA PRO A 163 0.91 -0.17 -3.59
C PRO A 163 -0.23 -0.72 -4.47
N HIS A 164 -1.32 0.02 -4.60
CA HIS A 164 -2.47 -0.34 -5.46
C HIS A 164 -3.11 -1.71 -5.21
N ALA A 165 -2.87 -2.31 -4.04
CA ALA A 165 -3.46 -3.61 -3.72
C ALA A 165 -4.99 -3.52 -3.68
N PRO A 166 -5.72 -4.41 -4.37
CA PRO A 166 -7.17 -4.42 -4.33
C PRO A 166 -7.69 -4.76 -2.92
N LEU A 167 -8.88 -4.27 -2.57
CA LEU A 167 -9.50 -4.52 -1.25
C LEU A 167 -9.55 -6.01 -0.86
N SER A 168 -9.75 -6.90 -1.83
CA SER A 168 -9.72 -8.34 -1.59
C SER A 168 -8.38 -8.84 -1.07
N LEU A 169 -7.28 -8.39 -1.69
CA LEU A 169 -5.93 -8.76 -1.26
C LEU A 169 -5.63 -8.14 0.11
N THR A 170 -5.90 -6.85 0.29
CA THR A 170 -5.69 -6.17 1.57
C THR A 170 -6.46 -6.85 2.70
N ASN A 171 -7.71 -7.26 2.48
CA ASN A 171 -8.51 -7.97 3.48
C ASN A 171 -7.90 -9.34 3.83
N VAL A 172 -7.39 -10.07 2.84
CA VAL A 172 -6.69 -11.35 3.06
C VAL A 172 -5.44 -11.14 3.92
N ILE A 173 -4.60 -10.15 3.59
CA ILE A 173 -3.38 -9.84 4.35
C ILE A 173 -3.69 -9.44 5.79
N ILE A 174 -4.69 -8.57 6.00
CA ILE A 174 -5.15 -8.19 7.34
C ILE A 174 -5.61 -9.44 8.11
N SER A 175 -6.32 -10.37 7.46
CA SER A 175 -6.83 -11.58 8.12
C SER A 175 -5.78 -12.63 8.44
N GLN A 176 -4.79 -12.82 7.55
CA GLN A 176 -3.87 -13.94 7.62
C GLN A 176 -2.57 -13.58 8.31
N ASN A 177 -2.04 -12.38 8.06
CA ASN A 177 -0.70 -11.99 8.47
C ASN A 177 -0.69 -11.06 9.69
N GLU A 178 -1.83 -10.46 10.02
CA GLU A 178 -2.00 -9.59 11.19
C GLU A 178 -0.99 -8.41 11.22
N PRO A 179 -0.85 -7.66 10.11
CA PRO A 179 0.18 -6.65 9.95
C PRO A 179 0.06 -5.49 10.95
N LEU A 180 1.15 -5.10 11.60
CA LEU A 180 1.17 -3.90 12.46
C LEU A 180 1.41 -2.62 11.65
N LEU A 181 2.17 -2.70 10.54
CA LEU A 181 2.54 -1.55 9.73
C LEU A 181 2.27 -1.79 8.24
N LEU A 182 1.43 -0.94 7.63
CA LEU A 182 1.10 -1.01 6.21
C LEU A 182 1.38 0.32 5.51
N LEU A 183 2.20 0.30 4.46
CA LEU A 183 2.31 1.39 3.49
C LEU A 183 1.50 0.99 2.25
N SER A 184 0.26 1.48 2.15
CA SER A 184 -0.73 0.99 1.19
C SER A 184 -1.72 2.08 0.76
N ASN A 185 -2.69 1.75 -0.09
CA ASN A 185 -3.76 2.68 -0.43
C ASN A 185 -4.54 3.13 0.81
N ASN A 186 -4.89 4.41 0.84
CA ASN A 186 -5.69 5.04 1.87
C ASN A 186 -7.03 4.32 1.96
N ILE A 187 -7.19 3.57 3.04
CA ILE A 187 -8.32 2.66 3.15
C ILE A 187 -9.66 3.40 3.21
N ILE A 188 -9.68 4.64 3.70
CA ILE A 188 -10.88 5.48 3.75
C ILE A 188 -11.33 5.85 2.34
N THR A 189 -10.42 6.37 1.50
CA THR A 189 -10.78 6.77 0.13
C THR A 189 -11.01 5.56 -0.76
N HIS A 190 -10.30 4.46 -0.52
CA HIS A 190 -10.41 3.24 -1.33
C HIS A 190 -11.77 2.53 -1.18
N VAL A 191 -12.44 2.68 -0.03
CA VAL A 191 -13.77 2.09 0.21
C VAL A 191 -14.94 3.02 -0.08
N ASP A 192 -14.70 4.28 -0.47
CA ASP A 192 -15.74 5.33 -0.59
C ASP A 192 -16.86 4.97 -1.59
N ARG A 193 -16.56 4.12 -2.57
CA ARG A 193 -17.54 3.60 -3.54
C ARG A 193 -18.49 2.53 -2.99
N LEU A 194 -18.26 2.01 -1.77
CA LEU A 194 -19.05 0.96 -1.15
C LEU A 194 -19.93 1.55 -0.04
N THR A 195 -21.18 1.09 0.05
CA THR A 195 -22.00 1.41 1.22
C THR A 195 -21.44 0.71 2.46
N LYS A 196 -21.73 1.22 3.67
CA LYS A 196 -21.28 0.57 4.92
C LYS A 196 -21.71 -0.90 5.00
N CYS A 197 -22.93 -1.22 4.57
CA CYS A 197 -23.44 -2.60 4.55
C CYS A 197 -22.65 -3.47 3.56
N GLN A 198 -22.36 -2.97 2.36
CA GLN A 198 -21.55 -3.70 1.36
C GLN A 198 -20.12 -3.94 1.85
N LEU A 199 -19.52 -2.93 2.49
CA LEU A 199 -18.17 -3.04 3.05
C LEU A 199 -18.13 -4.08 4.18
N PHE A 200 -19.10 -4.01 5.09
CA PHE A 200 -19.24 -4.94 6.22
C PHE A 200 -19.42 -6.40 5.75
N GLU A 201 -20.26 -6.64 4.75
CA GLU A 201 -20.54 -7.98 4.25
C GLU A 201 -19.38 -8.57 3.43
N LYS A 202 -18.72 -7.75 2.59
CA LYS A 202 -17.66 -8.23 1.68
C LYS A 202 -16.28 -8.25 2.31
N TYR A 203 -15.98 -7.26 3.15
CA TYR A 203 -14.66 -7.03 3.71
C TYR A 203 -14.78 -6.66 5.20
N PRO A 204 -15.28 -7.57 6.06
CA PRO A 204 -15.61 -7.25 7.45
C PRO A 204 -14.43 -6.65 8.22
N LEU A 205 -13.22 -7.21 8.06
CA LEU A 205 -12.03 -6.69 8.74
C LEU A 205 -11.68 -5.27 8.28
N ILE A 206 -11.70 -5.01 6.98
CA ILE A 206 -11.51 -3.65 6.45
C ILE A 206 -12.61 -2.72 6.98
N SER A 207 -13.85 -3.19 7.07
CA SER A 207 -14.96 -2.40 7.59
C SER A 207 -14.73 -1.98 9.03
N LYS A 208 -14.29 -2.90 9.90
CA LYS A 208 -13.90 -2.59 11.28
C LYS A 208 -12.70 -1.64 11.31
N PHE A 209 -11.68 -1.89 10.48
CA PHE A 209 -10.48 -1.08 10.35
C PHE A 209 -10.83 0.40 10.03
N VAL A 210 -11.69 0.63 9.04
CA VAL A 210 -12.14 1.98 8.64
C VAL A 210 -12.93 2.67 9.74
N THR A 211 -13.76 1.93 10.49
CA THR A 211 -14.52 2.48 11.63
C THR A 211 -13.57 3.00 12.70
N LEU A 212 -12.57 2.20 13.11
CA LEU A 212 -11.59 2.60 14.13
C LEU A 212 -10.75 3.82 13.70
N VAL A 213 -10.32 3.88 12.43
CA VAL A 213 -9.59 5.05 11.90
C VAL A 213 -10.47 6.31 11.95
N LYS A 214 -11.78 6.19 11.67
CA LYS A 214 -12.69 7.34 11.68
C LYS A 214 -12.95 7.84 13.10
N GLU A 215 -13.12 6.94 14.06
CA GLU A 215 -13.31 7.27 15.48
C GLU A 215 -12.11 8.09 16.00
N GLU A 216 -10.89 7.65 15.74
CA GLU A 216 -9.67 8.39 16.11
C GLU A 216 -9.60 9.80 15.51
N ASN A 217 -10.03 9.96 14.25
CA ASN A 217 -10.04 11.27 13.59
C ASN A 217 -11.14 12.21 14.12
N VAL A 218 -12.21 11.67 14.72
CA VAL A 218 -13.26 12.47 15.37
C VAL A 218 -12.74 12.98 16.71
N GLU A 219 -12.14 12.12 17.52
CA GLU A 219 -11.55 12.49 18.81
C GLU A 219 -10.52 13.63 18.66
N LEU A 220 -9.61 13.50 17.69
CA LEU A 220 -8.61 14.54 17.40
C LEU A 220 -9.23 15.89 16.99
N LYS A 221 -10.36 15.88 16.27
CA LYS A 221 -11.06 17.11 15.87
C LYS A 221 -11.77 17.76 17.05
N GLU A 222 -12.43 16.98 17.89
CA GLU A 222 -13.12 17.49 19.08
C GLU A 222 -12.13 18.10 20.08
N GLU A 223 -10.96 17.49 20.27
CA GLU A 223 -9.88 18.05 21.09
C GLU A 223 -9.31 19.36 20.51
N THR A 224 -9.09 19.40 19.19
CA THR A 224 -8.56 20.61 18.53
C THR A 224 -9.59 21.75 18.53
N GLU A 225 -10.88 21.45 18.36
CA GLU A 225 -11.96 22.44 18.43
C GLU A 225 -12.22 22.94 19.85
N ALA A 226 -12.03 22.12 20.87
CA ALA A 226 -12.07 22.55 22.27
C ALA A 226 -10.94 23.53 22.59
N GLN A 227 -9.71 23.23 22.15
CA GLN A 227 -8.55 24.13 22.31
C GLN A 227 -8.67 25.44 21.51
N LEU A 228 -9.32 25.40 20.35
CA LEU A 228 -9.62 26.59 19.54
C LEU A 228 -10.75 27.45 20.11
N LYS A 229 -11.68 26.87 20.89
CA LYS A 229 -12.74 27.63 21.58
C LYS A 229 -12.22 28.39 22.79
N GLU A 230 -11.21 27.87 23.49
CA GLU A 230 -10.55 28.59 24.59
C GLU A 230 -9.68 29.78 24.11
N SER A 231 -9.34 29.84 22.81
CA SER A 231 -8.52 30.91 22.22
C SER A 231 -9.30 31.91 21.36
N LYS A 232 -10.64 31.81 21.30
CA LYS A 232 -11.51 32.63 20.43
C LYS A 232 -12.51 33.55 21.15
N GLU A 233 -12.29 33.88 22.42
CA GLU A 233 -13.12 34.89 23.10
C GLU A 233 -12.77 36.35 22.77
N GLU A 234 -11.78 36.64 21.91
CA GLU A 234 -11.45 38.02 21.52
C GLU A 234 -11.32 38.22 20.02
N LYS A 235 -12.41 38.11 19.22
CA LYS A 235 -12.57 38.89 17.97
C LYS A 235 -14.04 39.17 17.67
N GLU A 236 -14.46 40.39 18.01
CA GLU A 236 -15.71 41.00 17.57
C GLU A 236 -15.71 41.29 16.06
N GLY A 237 -16.89 41.05 15.45
CA GLY A 237 -17.47 41.91 14.41
C GLY A 237 -16.81 41.94 13.03
N ASP A 238 -17.21 41.03 12.13
CA ASP A 238 -17.14 41.30 10.69
C ASP A 238 -18.55 41.32 10.10
N GLY A 239 -18.98 42.51 9.67
CA GLY A 239 -20.35 42.89 9.34
C GLY A 239 -20.86 42.35 8.00
N PHE A 240 -20.74 41.04 7.76
CA PHE A 240 -21.34 40.41 6.59
C PHE A 240 -22.72 39.82 6.90
N GLU A 241 -23.77 40.51 6.45
CA GLU A 241 -25.13 39.97 6.45
C GLU A 241 -25.29 38.87 5.38
N THR A 242 -25.78 37.70 5.80
CA THR A 242 -26.01 36.56 4.89
C THR A 242 -27.28 36.78 4.08
N PHE A 243 -27.17 36.84 2.75
CA PHE A 243 -28.31 37.01 1.84
C PHE A 243 -29.26 35.80 1.88
N HIS A 244 -30.45 35.97 2.48
CA HIS A 244 -31.52 34.97 2.42
C HIS A 244 -32.21 35.01 1.05
N THR A 245 -32.01 33.97 0.22
CA THR A 245 -32.74 33.85 -1.04
C THR A 245 -34.22 33.49 -0.81
N ASN A 246 -35.10 34.17 -1.56
CA ASN A 246 -36.56 34.15 -1.42
C ASN A 246 -37.18 32.73 -1.45
N LYS A 247 -37.79 32.33 -0.32
CA LYS A 247 -38.39 31.03 0.02
C LYS A 247 -39.63 30.58 -0.80
N ARG A 248 -39.93 31.16 -1.97
CA ARG A 248 -41.24 30.93 -2.64
C ARG A 248 -41.32 29.83 -3.71
N LYS A 249 -40.20 29.17 -4.09
CA LYS A 249 -40.22 28.09 -5.12
C LYS A 249 -39.88 26.68 -4.62
N ALA A 250 -39.57 26.49 -3.33
CA ALA A 250 -39.16 25.19 -2.77
C ALA A 250 -40.33 24.23 -2.43
N ASN A 251 -41.56 24.74 -2.27
CA ASN A 251 -42.66 23.97 -1.64
C ASN A 251 -43.36 22.94 -2.53
N LYS A 252 -43.09 22.87 -3.85
CA LYS A 252 -43.72 21.88 -4.74
C LYS A 252 -42.93 20.59 -4.95
N ARG A 253 -41.64 20.54 -4.60
CA ARG A 253 -40.79 19.33 -4.75
C ARG A 253 -40.68 18.47 -3.49
N GLN A 254 -41.15 18.93 -2.33
CA GLN A 254 -41.00 18.22 -1.06
C GLN A 254 -41.98 17.05 -0.82
N ARG A 255 -42.92 16.77 -1.74
CA ARG A 255 -43.99 15.76 -1.52
C ARG A 255 -43.70 14.34 -2.01
N GLN A 256 -42.55 14.05 -2.60
CA GLN A 256 -42.32 12.75 -3.28
C GLN A 256 -41.33 11.76 -2.66
N ASN A 257 -40.60 12.08 -1.58
CA ASN A 257 -39.75 11.08 -0.92
C ASN A 257 -40.34 10.64 0.42
N LYS A 258 -41.36 9.77 0.37
CA LYS A 258 -41.93 9.07 1.55
C LYS A 258 -41.08 7.89 2.04
N PHE A 259 -40.01 7.55 1.34
CA PHE A 259 -39.10 6.49 1.78
C PHE A 259 -38.08 7.08 2.76
N LYS A 260 -38.32 6.84 4.05
CA LYS A 260 -37.31 7.08 5.09
C LYS A 260 -36.29 5.96 4.97
N LEU A 261 -35.10 6.26 4.46
CA LEU A 261 -33.98 5.33 4.48
C LEU A 261 -33.61 5.08 5.95
N ILE A 262 -33.81 3.87 6.43
CA ILE A 262 -33.36 3.43 7.76
C ILE A 262 -32.02 2.74 7.54
N GLU A 263 -30.94 3.32 8.06
CA GLU A 263 -29.62 2.69 8.02
C GLU A 263 -29.63 1.50 8.98
N LYS A 264 -29.20 0.33 8.50
CA LYS A 264 -29.10 -0.88 9.33
C LYS A 264 -27.99 -0.68 10.36
N GLU A 265 -28.28 -0.93 11.63
CA GLU A 265 -27.26 -0.96 12.68
C GLU A 265 -26.31 -2.13 12.41
N LEU A 266 -25.01 -1.83 12.30
CA LEU A 266 -23.96 -2.80 12.03
C LEU A 266 -23.14 -2.99 13.30
N ASP A 267 -23.00 -4.25 13.74
CA ASP A 267 -22.22 -4.60 14.91
C ASP A 267 -20.77 -4.93 14.53
N TYR A 268 -19.91 -3.92 14.56
CA TYR A 268 -18.47 -4.07 14.31
C TYR A 268 -17.73 -4.80 15.44
N SER A 269 -18.30 -4.87 16.65
CA SER A 269 -17.67 -5.54 17.80
C SER A 269 -17.66 -7.06 17.64
N SER A 270 -18.64 -7.61 16.92
CA SER A 270 -18.74 -9.04 16.59
C SER A 270 -17.64 -9.54 15.64
N ILE A 271 -16.95 -8.65 14.93
CA ILE A 271 -15.90 -9.01 13.98
C ILE A 271 -14.63 -9.35 14.75
N SER A 272 -14.25 -10.63 14.74
CA SER A 272 -12.97 -11.11 15.30
C SER A 272 -11.80 -10.53 14.51
N SER A 273 -10.90 -9.82 15.19
CA SER A 273 -9.71 -9.19 14.62
C SER A 273 -8.57 -9.14 15.63
N TYR A 274 -7.33 -9.07 15.13
CA TYR A 274 -6.13 -8.93 15.96
C TYR A 274 -5.92 -7.52 16.52
N PHE A 275 -6.71 -6.55 16.04
CA PHE A 275 -6.75 -5.16 16.47
C PHE A 275 -8.12 -4.85 17.06
N ASN A 276 -8.16 -4.12 18.19
CA ASN A 276 -9.41 -3.72 18.85
C ASN A 276 -9.39 -2.28 19.37
N GLN A 277 -8.25 -1.59 19.30
CA GLN A 277 -8.06 -0.29 19.91
C GLN A 277 -7.94 0.79 18.83
N ARG A 278 -6.70 1.10 18.42
CA ARG A 278 -6.39 2.30 17.67
C ARG A 278 -5.65 2.00 16.39
N ILE A 279 -6.02 2.70 15.33
CA ILE A 279 -5.40 2.58 14.02
C ILE A 279 -5.18 3.97 13.46
N THR A 280 -3.93 4.39 13.49
CA THR A 280 -3.57 5.70 12.96
C THR A 280 -3.29 5.61 11.47
N LEU A 281 -3.78 6.60 10.72
CA LEU A 281 -3.62 6.72 9.27
C LEU A 281 -2.97 8.06 8.93
N TRP A 282 -1.85 8.03 8.22
CA TRP A 282 -1.21 9.20 7.64
C TRP A 282 -1.29 9.17 6.11
N SER A 283 -2.12 10.06 5.56
CA SER A 283 -2.32 10.17 4.11
C SER A 283 -1.20 10.98 3.47
N PHE A 284 -0.68 10.49 2.34
CA PHE A 284 0.34 11.19 1.55
C PHE A 284 -0.21 11.90 0.31
N LYS A 285 -1.54 11.93 0.17
CA LYS A 285 -2.27 12.49 -0.97
C LYS A 285 -1.82 13.88 -1.40
N LYS A 286 -1.47 14.75 -0.45
CA LYS A 286 -0.99 16.11 -0.71
C LYS A 286 0.28 16.15 -1.57
N TYR A 287 1.10 15.10 -1.51
CA TYR A 287 2.41 15.04 -2.15
C TYR A 287 2.40 14.26 -3.47
N GLU A 288 1.29 13.59 -3.81
CA GLU A 288 1.18 12.73 -5.00
C GLU A 288 1.28 13.50 -6.31
N THR A 289 0.73 14.72 -6.37
CA THR A 289 0.68 15.53 -7.60
C THR A 289 2.01 16.21 -7.95
N SER A 290 3.04 16.06 -7.11
CA SER A 290 4.28 16.82 -7.23
C SER A 290 5.36 16.15 -8.09
N GLY A 291 5.12 14.93 -8.61
CA GLY A 291 6.17 14.16 -9.28
C GLY A 291 5.81 13.59 -10.65
N LEU A 292 6.85 13.06 -11.30
CA LEU A 292 6.80 12.44 -12.64
C LEU A 292 6.19 11.02 -12.63
N TRP A 293 5.80 10.52 -11.46
CA TRP A 293 5.34 9.14 -11.24
C TRP A 293 3.87 8.90 -11.57
N LEU A 294 3.19 9.85 -12.22
CA LEU A 294 1.79 9.73 -12.65
C LEU A 294 0.90 9.22 -11.49
N ASN A 295 0.32 8.04 -11.66
CA ASN A 295 -0.58 7.38 -10.70
C ASN A 295 0.13 6.33 -9.83
N ALA A 296 1.46 6.21 -9.86
CA ALA A 296 2.20 5.14 -9.16
C ALA A 296 2.04 5.16 -7.63
N PHE A 297 1.70 6.31 -7.06
CA PHE A 297 1.53 6.51 -5.63
C PHE A 297 0.14 7.04 -5.29
N THR A 298 -0.87 6.80 -6.14
CA THR A 298 -2.22 7.34 -5.91
C THR A 298 -2.85 6.79 -4.63
N ASP A 299 -3.34 7.70 -3.82
CA ASP A 299 -3.87 7.47 -2.48
C ASP A 299 -2.89 6.71 -1.56
N LEU A 300 -1.58 6.91 -1.64
CA LEU A 300 -0.63 6.22 -0.76
C LEU A 300 -0.75 6.75 0.68
N SER A 301 -0.69 5.85 1.66
CA SER A 301 -0.80 6.18 3.08
C SER A 301 -0.11 5.16 3.98
N LEU A 302 0.30 5.60 5.16
CA LEU A 302 0.81 4.73 6.20
C LEU A 302 -0.31 4.44 7.20
N HIS A 303 -0.56 3.16 7.47
CA HIS A 303 -1.45 2.68 8.51
C HIS A 303 -0.63 1.99 9.58
N TYR A 304 -0.89 2.34 10.83
CA TYR A 304 -0.22 1.74 11.98
C TYR A 304 -1.25 1.27 13.00
N VAL A 305 -1.23 -0.03 13.28
CA VAL A 305 -2.05 -0.65 14.31
C VAL A 305 -1.30 -0.49 15.63
N VAL A 306 -1.81 0.36 16.50
CA VAL A 306 -1.21 0.61 17.82
C VAL A 306 -1.72 -0.47 18.77
N GLU A 307 -0.79 -1.18 19.43
CA GLU A 307 -1.09 -2.20 20.44
C GLU A 307 -1.43 -1.60 21.81
#